data_AF-A0A7Y5V4F5-F1
#
_entry.id   AF-A0A7Y5V4F5-F1
#
_cell.length_a   1.000
_cell.length_b   1.000
_cell.length_c   1.000
_cell.angle_alpha   90.00
_cell.angle_beta   90.00
_cell.angle_gamma   90.00
#
_symmetry.space_group_name_H-M   'P 1'
#
loop_
_entity.id
_entity.type
_entity.pdbx_description
1 polymer ?
#
loop_
_entity_poly.entity_id
_entity_poly.type
_entity_poly.pdbx_seq_one_letter_code
_entity_poly.pdbx_strand_id
1 'polypeptide(L)' 'MSIHPGIFRQYDIRGIVDRDLTTEAATAIGGAYAWLLERRGIRGAVAVGRDN' A
#
# COMPACT_ATOMS: atom_id res chain seq x y z
N MET A 1 3.24 -14.23 6.05
CA MET A 1 3.51 -12.99 5.30
C MET A 1 4.00 -11.96 6.30
N SER A 2 5.17 -11.35 6.10
CA SER A 2 5.71 -10.34 7.01
C SER A 2 5.97 -9.06 6.21
N ILE A 3 5.31 -7.98 6.59
CA ILE A 3 5.55 -6.63 6.04
C ILE A 3 6.45 -5.91 7.05
N HIS A 4 7.56 -5.34 6.59
CA HIS A 4 8.50 -4.66 7.48
C HIS A 4 7.83 -3.40 8.08
N PRO A 5 7.58 -3.31 9.39
CA PRO A 5 6.77 -2.23 9.98
C PRO A 5 7.41 -0.85 9.79
N GLY A 6 8.73 -0.80 9.63
CA GLY A 6 9.46 0.44 9.35
C GLY A 6 9.11 1.10 8.01
N ILE A 7 8.34 0.46 7.11
CA ILE A 7 7.89 1.14 5.89
C ILE A 7 6.76 2.14 6.13
N PHE A 8 6.00 1.99 7.22
CA PHE A 8 4.89 2.88 7.55
C PHE A 8 5.42 4.12 8.28
N ARG A 9 5.40 5.27 7.60
CA ARG A 9 5.86 6.56 8.13
C ARG A 9 4.65 7.42 8.53
N GLN A 10 4.92 8.58 9.12
CA GLN A 10 3.88 9.51 9.56
C GLN A 10 2.98 9.99 8.41
N TYR A 11 3.54 10.15 7.21
CA TYR A 11 2.86 10.79 6.07
C TYR A 11 2.59 9.84 4.90
N ASP A 12 3.37 8.77 4.76
CA ASP A 12 3.28 7.84 3.63
C ASP A 12 3.92 6.47 3.95
N ILE A 13 3.94 5.59 2.95
CA ILE A 13 4.61 4.29 3.01
C ILE A 13 5.84 4.36 2.12
N ARG A 14 7.03 4.12 2.68
CA ARG A 14 8.31 4.16 1.97
C ARG A 14 9.26 3.08 2.44
N GLY A 15 9.90 2.41 1.49
CA GLY A 15 10.91 1.39 1.73
C GLY A 15 11.83 1.22 0.52
N ILE A 16 12.95 0.51 0.71
CA ILE A 16 13.81 0.13 -0.40
C ILE A 16 13.20 -1.08 -1.12
N VAL A 17 13.14 -1.02 -2.45
CA VAL A 17 12.64 -2.10 -3.32
C VAL A 17 13.39 -3.40 -3.03
N ASP A 18 12.66 -4.53 -3.05
CA ASP A 18 13.14 -5.89 -2.77
C ASP A 18 13.71 -6.14 -1.37
N ARG A 19 13.84 -5.11 -0.53
CA ARG A 19 14.29 -5.23 0.86
C ARG A 19 13.17 -4.96 1.86
N ASP A 20 12.62 -3.76 1.80
CA ASP A 20 11.57 -3.30 2.72
C ASP A 20 10.20 -3.29 2.03
N LEU A 21 10.19 -2.92 0.73
CA LEU A 21 8.99 -2.82 -0.11
C LEU A 21 9.07 -3.85 -1.24
N THR A 22 8.52 -5.05 -1.01
CA THR A 22 8.44 -6.13 -2.00
C THR A 22 7.13 -6.10 -2.80
N THR A 23 7.04 -6.87 -3.88
CA THR A 23 5.80 -7.05 -4.67
C THR A 23 4.63 -7.55 -3.80
N GLU A 24 4.91 -8.45 -2.86
CA GLU A 24 3.93 -8.97 -1.91
C GLU A 24 3.47 -7.86 -0.96
N ALA A 25 4.39 -7.03 -0.46
CA ALA A 25 4.04 -5.89 0.39
C ALA A 25 3.18 -4.88 -0.38
N ALA A 26 3.52 -4.55 -1.63
CA ALA A 26 2.74 -3.66 -2.48
C ALA A 26 1.32 -4.19 -2.71
N THR A 27 1.18 -5.50 -2.97
CA THR A 27 -0.13 -6.16 -3.12
C THR A 27 -0.97 -6.05 -1.85
N ALA A 28 -0.38 -6.32 -0.69
CA ALA A 28 -1.09 -6.21 0.59
C ALA A 28 -1.50 -4.76 0.91
N ILE A 29 -0.65 -3.77 0.61
CA ILE A 29 -0.99 -2.35 0.79
C ILE A 29 -2.20 -1.98 -0.08
N GLY A 30 -2.22 -2.40 -1.34
CA GLY A 30 -3.35 -2.19 -2.24
C GLY A 30 -4.64 -2.82 -1.71
N GLY A 31 -4.57 -4.07 -1.25
CA GLY A 31 -5.71 -4.76 -0.64
C GLY A 31 -6.22 -4.09 0.64
N ALA A 32 -5.31 -3.66 1.52
CA ALA A 32 -5.65 -2.92 2.74
C ALA A 32 -6.32 -1.58 2.43
N TYR A 33 -5.85 -0.87 1.41
CA TYR A 33 -6.47 0.38 0.96
C TYR A 33 -7.86 0.13 0.38
N ALA A 34 -8.04 -0.89 -0.44
CA ALA A 34 -9.35 -1.28 -0.97
C ALA A 34 -10.36 -1.62 0.15
N TRP A 35 -9.93 -2.39 1.15
CA TRP A 35 -10.75 -2.72 2.32
C TRP A 35 -11.14 -1.48 3.14
N LEU A 36 -10.22 -0.52 3.30
CA LEU A 36 -10.49 0.75 3.96
C LEU A 36 -11.56 1.56 3.20
N LEU A 37 -11.48 1.61 1.86
CA LEU A 37 -12.47 2.29 1.02
C LEU A 37 -13.85 1.65 1.14
N GLU A 38 -13.91 0.32 1.10
CA GLU A 38 -15.15 -0.44 1.27
C GLU A 38 -15.82 -0.11 2.62
N ARG A 39 -15.05 -0.10 3.71
CA ARG A 39 -15.55 0.27 5.05
C ARG A 39 -16.05 1.71 5.15
N ARG A 40 -15.58 2.59 4.27
CA ARG A 40 -16.03 3.97 4.17
C ARG A 40 -17.19 4.14 3.18
N GLY A 41 -17.69 3.06 2.58
CA GLY A 41 -18.75 3.09 1.57
C GLY A 41 -18.32 3.69 0.23
N ILE A 42 -17.01 3.86 0.00
CA ILE A 42 -16.47 4.41 -1.25
C ILE A 42 -16.36 3.27 -2.26
N ARG A 43 -16.90 3.49 -3.46
CA ARG A 43 -16.91 2.51 -4.56
C ARG A 43 -16.48 3.17 -5.86
N GLY A 44 -16.02 2.36 -6.81
CA GLY A 44 -15.58 2.80 -8.13
C GLY A 44 -14.10 2.54 -8.37
N ALA A 45 -13.58 3.09 -9.47
CA ALA A 45 -12.18 2.94 -9.84
C ALA A 45 -11.27 3.79 -8.93
N VAL A 46 -10.10 3.24 -8.59
CA VAL A 46 -9.02 3.96 -7.91
C VAL A 46 -8.02 4.41 -8.97
N ALA A 47 -7.76 5.70 -9.05
CA ALA A 47 -6.71 6.23 -9.91
C ALA A 47 -5.33 5.80 -9.36
N VAL A 48 -4.45 5.31 -10.24
CA VAL A 48 -3.09 4.89 -9.89
C VAL A 48 -2.12 5.68 -10.75
N GLY A 49 -1.13 6.29 -10.10
CA GLY A 49 -0.01 6.97 -10.75
C GLY A 49 1.31 6.52 -10.14
N ARG A 50 2.39 6.62 -10.90
CA ARG A 50 3.76 6.39 -10.43
C ARG A 50 4.69 7.49 -10.93
N ASP A 51 5.79 7.69 -10.23
CA ASP A 51 6.94 8.44 -10.71
C ASP A 51 7.78 7.59 -11.70
N ASN A 52 8.98 8.07 -12.06
CA ASN A 52 9.83 7.51 -13.11
C ASN A 52 10.56 6.23 -12.71
#